data_AF-A0A4R8V2K6-F1
#
_entry.id   AF-A0A4R8V2K6-F1
#
_cell.length_a   1.000
_cell.length_b   1.000
_cell.length_c   1.000
_cell.angle_alpha   90.00
_cell.angle_beta   90.00
_cell.angle_gamma   90.00
#
_symmetry.space_group_name_H-M   'P 1'
#
loop_
_entity.id
_entity.type
_entity.pdbx_description
1 polymer ?
#
loop_
_entity_poly.entity_id
_entity_poly.type
_entity_poly.pdbx_seq_one_letter_code
_entity_poly.pdbx_strand_id
1 'polypeptide(L)'
;MEDLDWLGSPGHTEHLAALRSQRRRLLGLTEDIREVQRRLAGLDPSEFWRGGAQRAYRDRIQEIVHELRRVLVYLTEAQEQIERTIRQLEAEQ
;
A
#
# COMPACT_ATOMS: atom_id res chain seq x y z
N MET A 1 -27.78 -36.35 -13.64
CA MET A 1 -26.33 -36.42 -13.40
C MET A 1 -25.73 -35.21 -14.07
N GLU A 2 -26.03 -34.04 -13.52
CA GLU A 2 -25.62 -32.71 -13.96
C GLU A 2 -25.56 -31.91 -12.66
N ASP A 3 -24.37 -31.51 -12.24
CA ASP A 3 -24.09 -30.49 -11.20
C ASP A 3 -22.57 -30.48 -10.90
N LEU A 4 -21.75 -30.26 -11.94
CA LEU A 4 -20.28 -30.12 -11.79
C LEU A 4 -19.71 -28.89 -12.51
N ASP A 5 -20.56 -28.01 -13.04
CA ASP A 5 -20.13 -26.79 -13.75
C ASP A 5 -19.94 -25.57 -12.83
N TRP A 6 -20.26 -25.68 -11.53
CA TRP A 6 -20.12 -24.55 -10.58
C TRP A 6 -18.70 -24.39 -10.00
N LEU A 7 -17.87 -25.44 -10.00
CA LEU A 7 -16.53 -25.44 -9.39
C LEU A 7 -15.49 -24.62 -10.17
N GLY A 8 -15.85 -24.11 -11.36
CA GLY A 8 -14.97 -23.34 -12.23
C GLY A 8 -15.67 -22.16 -12.92
N SER A 9 -16.66 -21.55 -12.27
CA SER A 9 -17.39 -20.42 -12.86
C SER A 9 -16.39 -19.32 -13.27
N PRO A 10 -16.37 -18.89 -14.56
CA PRO A 10 -15.42 -17.91 -15.09
C PRO A 10 -15.32 -16.64 -14.23
N GLY A 11 -16.43 -16.24 -13.60
CA GLY A 11 -16.47 -15.09 -12.70
C GLY A 11 -15.58 -15.22 -11.46
N HIS A 12 -15.38 -16.42 -10.91
CA HIS A 12 -14.53 -16.64 -9.73
C HIS A 12 -13.04 -16.55 -10.08
N THR A 13 -12.64 -17.17 -11.20
CA THR A 13 -11.26 -17.11 -11.69
C THR A 13 -10.89 -15.68 -12.09
N GLU A 14 -11.80 -14.97 -12.75
CA GLU A 14 -11.64 -13.55 -13.08
C GLU A 14 -11.55 -12.67 -11.83
N HIS A 15 -12.37 -12.94 -10.80
CA HIS A 15 -12.34 -12.21 -9.54
C HIS A 15 -11.02 -12.42 -8.78
N LEU A 16 -10.52 -13.65 -8.68
CA LEU A 16 -9.22 -13.96 -8.10
C LEU A 16 -8.07 -13.29 -8.87
N ALA A 17 -8.13 -13.28 -10.21
CA ALA A 17 -7.15 -12.60 -11.04
C ALA A 17 -7.15 -11.08 -10.79
N ALA A 18 -8.33 -10.47 -10.63
CA ALA A 18 -8.48 -9.06 -10.29
C ALA A 18 -7.88 -8.73 -8.92
N LEU A 19 -8.19 -9.52 -7.88
CA LEU A 19 -7.65 -9.34 -6.53
C LEU A 19 -6.11 -9.48 -6.50
N ARG A 20 -5.56 -10.49 -7.19
CA ARG A 20 -4.11 -10.66 -7.33
C ARG A 20 -3.45 -9.48 -8.06
N SER A 21 -4.12 -8.92 -9.06
CA SER A 21 -3.66 -7.72 -9.76
C SER A 21 -3.67 -6.49 -8.84
N GLN A 22 -4.75 -6.27 -8.09
CA GLN A 22 -4.86 -5.19 -7.10
C GLN A 22 -3.78 -5.29 -6.02
N ARG A 23 -3.55 -6.49 -5.48
CA ARG A 23 -2.48 -6.76 -4.51
C ARG A 23 -1.11 -6.33 -5.03
N ARG A 24 -0.78 -6.69 -6.28
CA ARG A 24 0.50 -6.28 -6.90
C ARG A 24 0.64 -4.76 -7.03
N ARG A 25 -0.45 -4.07 -7.41
CA ARG A 25 -0.45 -2.60 -7.51
C ARG A 25 -0.25 -1.94 -6.13
N LEU A 26 -0.93 -2.44 -5.10
CA LEU A 26 -0.76 -1.92 -3.73
C LEU A 26 0.63 -2.16 -3.17
N LEU A 27 1.25 -3.31 -3.47
CA LEU A 27 2.63 -3.59 -3.10
C LEU A 27 3.58 -2.58 -3.74
N GLY A 28 3.45 -2.34 -5.05
CA GLY A 28 4.25 -1.32 -5.76
C GLY A 28 4.10 0.06 -5.13
N LEU A 29 2.86 0.52 -4.93
CA LEU A 29 2.57 1.82 -4.31
C LEU A 29 3.14 1.93 -2.88
N THR A 30 3.11 0.84 -2.11
CA THR A 30 3.66 0.80 -0.75
C THR A 30 5.17 0.98 -0.78
N GLU A 31 5.88 0.32 -1.70
CA GLU A 31 7.32 0.48 -1.85
C GLU A 31 7.71 1.89 -2.31
N ASP A 32 6.97 2.45 -3.28
CA ASP A 32 7.18 3.83 -3.74
C ASP A 32 7.05 4.84 -2.58
N ILE A 33 6.01 4.69 -1.75
CA ILE A 33 5.78 5.57 -0.59
C ILE A 33 6.85 5.36 0.48
N ARG A 34 7.29 4.13 0.73
CA ARG A 34 8.41 3.85 1.65
C ARG A 34 9.70 4.50 1.17
N GLU A 35 9.98 4.47 -0.13
CA GLU A 35 11.14 5.15 -0.70
C GLU A 35 11.07 6.66 -0.46
N VAL A 36 9.95 7.30 -0.81
CA VAL A 36 9.77 8.74 -0.60
C VAL A 36 9.89 9.11 0.87
N GLN A 37 9.28 8.33 1.77
CA GLN A 37 9.37 8.57 3.22
C GLN A 37 10.82 8.49 3.71
N ARG A 38 11.59 7.49 3.28
CA ARG A 38 13.02 7.35 3.65
C ARG A 38 13.83 8.54 3.13
N ARG A 39 13.60 8.95 1.89
CA ARG A 39 14.29 10.08 1.28
C ARG A 39 14.02 11.37 2.03
N LEU A 40 12.75 11.65 2.36
CA LEU A 40 12.36 12.83 3.13
C LEU A 40 12.92 12.83 4.55
N ALA A 41 12.91 11.69 5.23
CA ALA A 41 13.45 11.56 6.58
C ALA A 41 14.98 11.73 6.63
N GLY A 42 15.68 11.46 5.53
CA GLY A 42 17.12 11.64 5.38
C GLY A 42 17.56 13.03 4.94
N LEU A 43 16.64 13.96 4.65
CA LEU A 43 17.00 15.32 4.27
C LEU A 43 17.52 16.10 5.48
N ASP A 44 18.75 16.59 5.41
CA ASP A 44 19.28 17.59 6.34
C ASP A 44 19.21 18.99 5.69
N PRO A 45 18.31 19.88 6.14
CA PRO A 45 18.21 21.23 5.60
C PRO A 45 19.31 22.19 6.09
N SER A 46 20.21 21.73 6.98
CA SER A 46 21.28 22.55 7.56
C SER A 46 22.25 23.14 6.53
N GLU A 47 22.36 22.51 5.35
CA GLU A 47 23.25 22.96 4.27
C GLU A 47 22.75 24.21 3.53
N PHE A 48 21.43 24.46 3.50
CA PHE A 48 20.85 25.49 2.63
C PHE A 48 20.27 26.68 3.39
N TRP A 49 19.68 26.47 4.57
CA TRP A 49 18.95 27.51 5.29
C TRP A 49 19.37 27.60 6.76
N ARG A 50 19.40 28.83 7.29
CA ARG A 50 19.72 29.12 8.70
C ARG A 50 18.53 29.74 9.43
N GLY A 51 18.33 29.38 10.69
CA GLY A 51 17.39 30.06 11.60
C GLY A 51 15.92 29.67 11.39
N GLY A 52 15.03 30.67 11.27
CA GLY A 52 13.57 30.45 11.24
C GLY A 52 13.06 29.61 10.06
N ALA A 53 13.60 29.83 8.86
CA ALA A 53 13.23 29.07 7.67
C ALA A 53 13.65 27.60 7.76
N GLN A 54 14.79 27.30 8.39
CA GLN A 54 15.24 25.94 8.64
C GLN A 54 14.28 25.19 9.57
N ARG A 55 13.82 25.85 10.64
CA ARG A 55 12.84 25.26 11.57
C ARG A 55 11.50 24.98 10.89
N ALA A 56 10.93 25.97 10.21
CA ALA A 56 9.65 25.81 9.51
C ALA A 56 9.71 24.70 8.44
N TYR A 57 10.82 24.58 7.72
CA TYR A 57 11.01 23.49 6.76
C TYR A 57 11.08 22.13 7.46
N ARG A 58 11.87 22.02 8.54
CA ARG A 58 12.00 20.79 9.31
C ARG A 58 10.65 20.32 9.85
N ASP A 59 9.88 21.23 10.42
CA ASP A 59 8.54 20.96 10.94
C ASP A 59 7.63 20.45 9.81
N ARG A 60 7.67 21.10 8.64
CA ARG A 60 6.88 20.67 7.48
C ARG A 60 7.28 19.29 6.95
N ILE A 61 8.57 18.97 6.91
CA ILE A 61 9.04 17.63 6.53
C ILE A 61 8.56 16.58 7.53
N GLN A 62 8.61 16.88 8.83
CA GLN A 62 8.12 15.98 9.87
C GLN A 62 6.62 15.70 9.74
N GLU A 63 5.80 16.73 9.47
CA GLU A 63 4.38 16.58 9.17
C GLU A 63 4.14 15.65 7.97
N ILE A 64 4.86 15.89 6.86
CA ILE A 64 4.72 15.06 5.65
C ILE A 64 5.13 13.61 5.94
N VAL A 65 6.25 13.39 6.62
CA VAL A 65 6.71 12.03 6.99
C VAL A 65 5.69 11.32 7.89
N HIS A 66 5.04 12.05 8.79
CA HIS A 66 3.98 11.53 9.64
C HIS A 66 2.75 11.10 8.81
N GLU A 67 2.27 11.96 7.90
CA GLU A 67 1.15 11.64 7.03
C GLU A 67 1.44 10.46 6.11
N LEU A 68 2.65 10.38 5.53
CA LEU A 68 3.08 9.20 4.75
C LEU A 68 3.06 7.92 5.59
N ARG A 69 3.39 8.00 6.88
CA ARG A 69 3.30 6.85 7.79
C ARG A 69 1.86 6.37 7.96
N ARG A 70 0.89 7.30 8.05
CA ARG A 70 -0.54 6.96 8.12
C ARG A 70 -1.01 6.30 6.83
N VAL A 71 -0.60 6.81 5.67
CA VAL A 71 -0.90 6.19 4.37
C VAL A 71 -0.36 4.76 4.30
N LEU A 72 0.86 4.51 4.77
CA LEU A 72 1.44 3.17 4.80
C LEU A 72 0.66 2.19 5.70
N VAL A 73 0.08 2.67 6.80
CA VAL A 73 -0.81 1.85 7.64
C VAL A 73 -2.04 1.43 6.85
N TYR A 74 -2.74 2.38 6.22
CA TYR A 74 -3.93 2.07 5.41
C TYR A 74 -3.63 1.13 4.23
N LEU A 75 -2.48 1.30 3.58
CA LEU A 75 -2.05 0.39 2.51
C LEU A 75 -1.75 -1.02 3.02
N THR A 76 -1.22 -1.14 4.23
CA THR A 76 -0.97 -2.44 4.88
C THR A 76 -2.30 -3.13 5.21
N GLU A 77 -3.23 -2.41 5.84
CA GLU A 77 -4.57 -2.92 6.14
C GLU A 77 -5.32 -3.38 4.87
N ALA A 78 -5.25 -2.60 3.79
CA ALA A 78 -5.85 -2.96 2.51
C ALA A 78 -5.24 -4.24 1.91
N GLN A 79 -3.92 -4.41 2.00
CA GLN A 79 -3.24 -5.62 1.55
C GLN A 79 -3.65 -6.84 2.38
N GLU A 80 -3.72 -6.71 3.70
CA GLU A 80 -4.19 -7.78 4.60
C GLU A 80 -5.64 -8.17 4.32
N GLN A 81 -6.50 -7.20 4.00
CA GLN A 81 -7.87 -7.47 3.62
C GLN A 81 -7.97 -8.25 2.30
N ILE A 82 -7.21 -7.84 1.27
CA ILE A 82 -7.19 -8.55 -0.02
C ILE A 82 -6.63 -9.97 0.16
N GLU A 83 -5.57 -10.14 0.95
CA GLU A 83 -5.00 -11.45 1.25
C GLU A 83 -6.02 -12.37 1.94
N ARG A 84 -6.77 -11.85 2.92
CA ARG A 84 -7.86 -12.59 3.57
C ARG A 84 -8.94 -13.01 2.57
N THR A 85 -9.37 -12.09 1.70
CA THR A 85 -10.38 -12.37 0.68
C THR A 85 -9.91 -13.42 -0.33
N ILE A 86 -8.65 -13.35 -0.79
CA ILE A 86 -8.07 -14.36 -1.69
C ILE A 86 -8.10 -15.74 -1.01
N ARG A 87 -7.62 -15.85 0.24
CA ARG A 87 -7.60 -17.12 0.97
C ARG A 87 -8.99 -17.70 1.19
N GLN A 88 -9.98 -16.85 1.48
CA GLN A 88 -11.36 -17.29 1.63
C GLN A 88 -11.88 -17.90 0.31
N LEU A 89 -11.69 -17.20 -0.81
CA LEU A 89 -12.11 -17.67 -2.14
C LEU A 89 -11.36 -18.94 -2.59
N GLU A 90 -10.10 -19.12 -2.17
CA GLU A 90 -9.32 -20.32 -2.43
C GLU A 90 -9.75 -21.51 -1.56
N ALA A 91 -10.30 -21.27 -0.36
CA ALA A 91 -10.79 -22.32 0.54
C ALA A 91 -12.24 -22.78 0.23
N GLU A 92 -12.98 -21.98 -0.53
CA GLU A 92 -14.32 -22.31 -1.05
C GLU A 92 -14.25 -23.16 -2.35
N GLN A 93 -13.05 -23.47 -2.85
CA GLN A 93 -12.75 -24.36 -3.98
C GLN A 93 -12.45 -25.79 -3.52
#